data_AF-A0A6F8XEX9-F1
#
_entry.id   AF-A0A6F8XEX9-F1
#
_cell.length_a   1.000
_cell.length_b   1.000
_cell.length_c   1.000
_cell.angle_alpha   90.00
_cell.angle_beta   90.00
_cell.angle_gamma   90.00
#
_symmetry.space_group_name_H-M   'P 1'
#
loop_
_entity.id
_entity.type
_entity.pdbx_description
1 polymer ?
#
loop_
_entity_poly.entity_id
_entity_poly.type
_entity_poly.pdbx_seq_one_letter_code
_entity_poly.pdbx_strand_id
1 'polypeptide(L)'
;MSRFIPVDRQTDYLLPPSVDEWLPDGHLARFVVDVVEQLDLSTLTRRYMGRGSKAHHPAVLLSLLIYGYATGVVSSRKIERATYDSVAFRYLAANTHPDHDTLATFRRRFLPELEQLFVQVLLLAREMKLLKLGTIALDGTKLKANASKHKALSYGHAKKLEAQFRAEVKALAERAESADKEDAADGMDIPAEIARREARLAAIAEAKAKIEARAEERDATEQAAYQEKVARRRRSARPARSPVGVTPNRPLVARVTRIRSISPTRSRASCRSPARGLISATTPKPRLIPRVCW
;
A
#
# COMPACT_ATOMS: atom_id res chain seq x y z
N MET A 1 21.53 -10.84 -25.62
CA MET A 1 21.35 -10.73 -24.15
C MET A 1 20.05 -9.97 -23.91
N SER A 2 19.16 -10.50 -23.08
CA SER A 2 17.92 -9.81 -22.75
C SER A 2 18.22 -8.58 -21.89
N ARG A 3 17.81 -7.40 -22.36
CA ARG A 3 18.06 -6.10 -21.73
C ARG A 3 16.90 -5.76 -20.79
N PHE A 4 16.88 -6.35 -19.61
CA PHE A 4 15.88 -6.09 -18.58
C PHE A 4 16.41 -5.10 -17.53
N ILE A 5 15.48 -4.36 -16.91
CA ILE A 5 15.76 -3.58 -15.70
C ILE A 5 15.89 -4.58 -14.53
N PRO A 6 16.95 -4.50 -13.71
CA PRO A 6 17.12 -5.42 -12.59
C PRO A 6 16.01 -5.22 -11.55
N VAL A 7 15.48 -6.33 -11.02
CA VAL A 7 14.50 -6.31 -9.92
C VAL A 7 15.26 -6.11 -8.61
N ASP A 8 15.33 -4.87 -8.15
CA ASP A 8 15.96 -4.50 -6.89
C ASP A 8 14.91 -4.00 -5.89
N ARG A 9 14.86 -4.63 -4.71
CA ARG A 9 13.97 -4.28 -3.60
C ARG A 9 14.75 -3.97 -2.31
N GLN A 10 16.08 -4.05 -2.37
CA GLN A 10 16.98 -3.91 -1.23
C GLN A 10 17.81 -2.63 -1.28
N THR A 11 17.86 -1.94 -2.42
CA THR A 11 18.42 -0.60 -2.48
C THR A 11 17.61 0.35 -1.61
N ASP A 12 18.26 0.86 -0.57
CA ASP A 12 17.73 1.91 0.28
C ASP A 12 17.75 3.26 -0.45
N TYR A 13 16.80 4.13 -0.12
CA TYR A 13 16.87 5.53 -0.56
C TYR A 13 17.95 6.27 0.22
N LEU A 14 18.68 7.17 -0.46
CA LEU A 14 19.68 8.02 0.18
C LEU A 14 19.05 8.98 1.20
N LEU A 15 17.86 9.49 0.90
CA LEU A 15 17.01 10.30 1.77
C LEU A 15 15.58 9.76 1.70
N PRO A 16 14.79 9.83 2.79
CA PRO A 16 13.38 9.45 2.74
C PRO A 16 12.64 10.26 1.66
N PRO A 17 11.92 9.59 0.73
CA PRO A 17 11.13 10.31 -0.25
C PRO A 17 10.03 11.13 0.44
N SER A 18 9.73 12.30 -0.10
CA SER A 18 8.60 13.11 0.37
C SER A 18 7.29 12.35 0.16
N VAL A 19 6.33 12.50 1.08
CA VAL A 19 4.98 11.93 0.92
C VAL A 19 4.32 12.48 -0.35
N ASP A 20 4.62 13.73 -0.70
CA ASP A 20 4.13 14.37 -1.92
C ASP A 20 4.51 13.58 -3.17
N GLU A 21 5.77 13.14 -3.28
CA GLU A 21 6.30 12.47 -4.46
C GLU A 21 5.71 11.08 -4.73
N TRP A 22 4.94 10.53 -3.78
CA TRP A 22 4.39 9.18 -3.91
C TRP A 22 3.27 9.06 -4.94
N LEU A 23 2.62 10.17 -5.30
CA LEU A 23 1.51 10.20 -6.24
C LEU A 23 1.77 11.15 -7.42
N PRO A 24 1.40 10.76 -8.65
CA PRO A 24 1.37 11.68 -9.79
C PRO A 24 0.45 12.87 -9.55
N ASP A 25 0.75 14.03 -10.13
CA ASP A 25 0.00 15.29 -9.94
C ASP A 25 -1.50 15.16 -10.25
N GLY A 26 -1.85 14.37 -11.28
CA GLY A 26 -3.24 14.14 -11.69
C GLY A 26 -4.01 13.10 -10.88
N HIS A 27 -3.47 12.59 -9.77
CA HIS A 27 -4.10 11.51 -9.01
C HIS A 27 -5.31 12.00 -8.19
N LEU A 28 -6.41 11.22 -8.16
CA LEU A 28 -7.66 11.56 -7.45
C LEU A 28 -7.44 11.91 -5.96
N ALA A 29 -6.54 11.20 -5.29
CA ALA A 29 -6.23 11.47 -3.89
C ALA A 29 -5.63 12.87 -3.66
N ARG A 30 -4.82 13.40 -4.59
CA ARG A 30 -4.33 14.79 -4.50
C ARG A 30 -5.48 15.77 -4.59
N PHE A 31 -6.38 15.56 -5.56
CA PHE A 31 -7.59 16.36 -5.69
C PHE A 31 -8.48 16.35 -4.44
N VAL A 32 -8.64 15.19 -3.78
CA VAL A 32 -9.40 15.12 -2.52
C VAL A 32 -8.77 16.00 -1.43
N VAL A 33 -7.44 15.98 -1.31
CA VAL A 33 -6.73 16.86 -0.36
C VAL A 33 -6.97 18.33 -0.72
N ASP A 34 -6.76 18.71 -1.98
CA ASP A 34 -6.92 20.09 -2.45
C ASP A 34 -8.34 20.63 -2.17
N VAL A 35 -9.36 19.79 -2.34
CA VAL A 35 -10.75 20.17 -2.04
C VAL A 35 -10.97 20.30 -0.55
N VAL A 36 -10.50 19.34 0.25
CA VAL A 36 -10.68 19.34 1.71
C VAL A 36 -9.97 20.53 2.36
N GLU A 37 -8.80 20.95 1.85
CA GLU A 37 -8.07 22.13 2.31
C GLU A 37 -8.83 23.44 2.09
N GLN A 38 -9.75 23.48 1.12
CA GLN A 38 -10.59 24.64 0.86
C GLN A 38 -11.86 24.70 1.74
N LEU A 39 -12.16 23.63 2.50
CA LEU A 39 -13.34 23.56 3.36
C LEU A 39 -13.10 24.21 4.72
N ASP A 40 -14.14 24.84 5.29
CA ASP A 40 -14.10 25.27 6.69
C ASP A 40 -14.33 24.08 7.62
N LEU A 41 -13.25 23.56 8.19
CA LEU A 41 -13.27 22.48 9.19
C LEU A 41 -13.27 23.01 10.63
N SER A 42 -13.42 24.32 10.85
CA SER A 42 -13.30 24.93 12.17
C SER A 42 -14.29 24.37 13.20
N THR A 43 -15.49 24.00 12.75
CA THR A 43 -16.51 23.36 13.60
C THR A 43 -16.06 22.00 14.11
N LEU A 44 -15.39 21.21 13.27
CA LEU A 44 -14.86 19.90 13.64
C LEU A 44 -13.66 20.06 14.59
N THR A 45 -12.70 20.93 14.24
CA THR A 45 -11.45 21.08 15.00
C THR A 45 -11.69 21.66 16.39
N ARG A 46 -12.60 22.62 16.57
CA ARG A 46 -12.97 23.20 17.88
C ARG A 46 -13.51 22.17 18.88
N ARG A 47 -14.05 21.05 18.40
CA ARG A 47 -14.60 19.99 19.26
C ARG A 47 -13.52 19.09 19.87
N TYR A 48 -12.26 19.25 19.47
CA TYR A 48 -11.10 18.59 20.05
C TYR A 48 -10.43 19.51 21.09
N MET A 49 -10.52 19.14 22.37
CA MET A 49 -10.05 19.97 23.50
C MET A 49 -8.57 19.77 23.86
N GLY A 50 -7.79 19.11 23.00
CA GLY A 50 -6.34 18.92 23.19
C GLY A 50 -5.92 18.13 24.44
N ARG A 51 -6.83 17.34 25.05
CA ARG A 51 -6.56 16.49 26.21
C ARG A 51 -6.48 15.02 25.79
N GLY A 52 -5.59 14.26 26.43
CA GLY A 52 -5.37 12.84 26.13
C GLY A 52 -4.30 12.62 25.05
N SER A 53 -4.40 11.50 24.32
CA SER A 53 -3.52 11.19 23.20
C SER A 53 -3.71 12.17 22.04
N LYS A 54 -2.69 12.29 21.17
CA LYS A 54 -2.77 13.13 19.97
C LYS A 54 -3.88 12.60 19.05
N ALA A 55 -4.88 13.42 18.77
CA ALA A 55 -5.93 13.10 17.82
C ALA A 55 -5.46 13.33 16.38
N HIS A 56 -5.94 12.50 15.46
CA HIS A 56 -5.80 12.77 14.03
C HIS A 56 -6.58 14.03 13.64
N HIS A 57 -6.02 14.82 12.72
CA HIS A 57 -6.67 16.03 12.24
C HIS A 57 -7.95 15.68 11.46
N PRO A 58 -9.08 16.42 11.65
CA PRO A 58 -10.33 16.14 10.92
C PRO A 58 -10.19 16.13 9.40
N ALA A 59 -9.27 16.93 8.83
CA ALA A 59 -8.98 16.92 7.39
C ALA A 59 -8.51 15.54 6.90
N VAL A 60 -7.65 14.86 7.68
CA VAL A 60 -7.14 13.52 7.34
C VAL A 60 -8.28 12.51 7.36
N LEU A 61 -9.07 12.50 8.44
CA LEU A 61 -10.18 11.56 8.60
C LEU A 61 -11.25 11.78 7.53
N LEU A 62 -11.58 13.04 7.23
CA LEU A 62 -12.53 13.40 6.17
C LEU A 62 -12.02 12.97 4.79
N SER A 63 -10.74 13.23 4.47
CA SER A 63 -10.13 12.85 3.19
C SER A 63 -10.16 11.34 2.96
N LEU A 64 -9.87 10.55 4.01
CA LEU A 64 -9.95 9.09 3.96
C LEU A 64 -11.38 8.59 3.71
N LEU A 65 -12.38 9.19 4.35
CA LEU A 65 -13.78 8.83 4.13
C LEU A 65 -14.24 9.20 2.71
N ILE A 66 -13.92 10.40 2.23
CA ILE A 66 -14.31 10.85 0.88
C ILE A 66 -13.71 9.93 -0.17
N TYR A 67 -12.40 9.68 -0.08
CA TYR A 67 -11.71 8.83 -1.05
C TYR A 67 -12.15 7.36 -0.95
N GLY A 68 -12.36 6.85 0.27
CA GLY A 68 -12.91 5.53 0.52
C GLY A 68 -14.26 5.35 -0.17
N TYR A 69 -15.17 6.30 -0.01
CA TYR A 69 -16.49 6.23 -0.65
C TYR A 69 -16.43 6.38 -2.16
N ALA A 70 -15.56 7.25 -2.68
CA ALA A 70 -15.35 7.42 -4.12
C ALA A 70 -14.79 6.17 -4.81
N THR A 71 -14.04 5.34 -4.05
CA THR A 71 -13.40 4.12 -4.55
C THR A 71 -14.14 2.83 -4.16
N GLY A 72 -15.23 2.92 -3.39
CA GLY A 72 -16.01 1.78 -2.92
C GLY A 72 -15.49 1.09 -1.66
N VAL A 73 -14.45 1.63 -1.02
CA VAL A 73 -13.91 1.17 0.28
C VAL A 73 -14.66 1.87 1.41
N VAL A 74 -15.79 1.30 1.82
CA VAL A 74 -16.71 1.95 2.78
C VAL A 74 -16.48 1.58 4.26
N SER A 75 -15.90 0.41 4.53
CA SER A 75 -15.64 -0.08 5.89
C SER A 75 -14.43 0.63 6.50
N SER A 76 -14.56 1.07 7.75
CA SER A 76 -13.50 1.69 8.54
C SER A 76 -12.30 0.77 8.70
N ARG A 77 -12.52 -0.55 8.86
CA ARG A 77 -11.43 -1.54 8.92
C ARG A 77 -10.72 -1.68 7.58
N LYS A 78 -11.47 -1.66 6.47
CA LYS A 78 -10.88 -1.71 5.12
C LYS A 78 -10.11 -0.43 4.81
N ILE A 79 -10.60 0.74 5.25
CA ILE A 79 -9.89 2.01 5.14
C ILE A 79 -8.59 1.98 5.96
N GLU A 80 -8.62 1.50 7.21
CA GLU A 80 -7.42 1.33 8.05
C GLU A 80 -6.38 0.44 7.33
N ARG A 81 -6.76 -0.76 6.90
CA ARG A 81 -5.88 -1.66 6.13
C ARG A 81 -5.33 -1.00 4.88
N ALA A 82 -6.17 -0.25 4.16
CA ALA A 82 -5.75 0.45 2.95
C ALA A 82 -4.67 1.52 3.20
N THR A 83 -4.58 2.11 4.40
CA THR A 83 -3.47 3.03 4.74
C THR A 83 -2.10 2.35 4.72
N TYR A 84 -2.06 1.03 4.94
CA TYR A 84 -0.85 0.23 4.83
C TYR A 84 -0.62 -0.27 3.40
N ASP A 85 -1.67 -0.69 2.69
CA ASP A 85 -1.52 -1.39 1.42
C ASP A 85 -1.50 -0.48 0.19
N SER A 86 -2.16 0.69 0.28
CA SER A 86 -2.35 1.59 -0.85
C SER A 86 -1.64 2.92 -0.63
N VAL A 87 -0.78 3.28 -1.59
CA VAL A 87 -0.05 4.56 -1.61
C VAL A 87 -1.02 5.75 -1.57
N ALA A 88 -2.18 5.63 -2.22
CA ALA A 88 -3.19 6.69 -2.24
C ALA A 88 -3.80 6.95 -0.85
N PHE A 89 -4.20 5.90 -0.14
CA PHE A 89 -4.71 6.02 1.24
C PHE A 89 -3.61 6.47 2.20
N ARG A 90 -2.38 6.01 2.01
CA ARG A 90 -1.24 6.44 2.83
C ARG A 90 -0.90 7.93 2.64
N TYR A 91 -0.98 8.42 1.40
CA TYR A 91 -0.85 9.85 1.09
C TYR A 91 -1.93 10.67 1.81
N LEU A 92 -3.20 10.26 1.68
CA LEU A 92 -4.34 10.93 2.36
C LEU A 92 -4.21 10.93 3.88
N ALA A 93 -3.64 9.85 4.42
CA ALA A 93 -3.36 9.73 5.84
C ALA A 93 -2.11 10.50 6.30
N ALA A 94 -1.43 11.23 5.41
CA ALA A 94 -0.15 11.88 5.68
C ALA A 94 0.89 10.92 6.31
N ASN A 95 0.94 9.69 5.79
CA ASN A 95 1.76 8.60 6.33
C ASN A 95 1.49 8.25 7.81
N THR A 96 0.28 8.53 8.29
CA THR A 96 -0.25 8.03 9.56
C THR A 96 -1.23 6.89 9.31
N HIS A 97 -1.63 6.18 10.37
CA HIS A 97 -2.53 5.04 10.27
C HIS A 97 -3.65 5.17 11.32
N PRO A 98 -4.70 5.97 11.06
CA PRO A 98 -5.83 6.08 11.98
C PRO A 98 -6.54 4.74 12.13
N ASP A 99 -6.73 4.29 13.38
CA ASP A 99 -7.46 3.06 13.68
C ASP A 99 -8.90 3.13 13.17
N HIS A 100 -9.48 1.98 12.80
CA HIS A 100 -10.87 1.86 12.39
C HIS A 100 -11.85 2.43 13.43
N ASP A 101 -11.56 2.28 14.73
CA ASP A 101 -12.37 2.85 15.81
C ASP A 101 -12.33 4.38 15.79
N THR A 102 -11.19 4.98 15.43
CA THR A 102 -11.07 6.44 15.26
C THR A 102 -11.95 6.91 14.10
N LEU A 103 -11.90 6.22 12.96
CA LEU A 103 -12.71 6.53 11.77
C LEU A 103 -14.21 6.35 12.03
N ALA A 104 -14.61 5.22 12.64
CA ALA A 104 -15.99 4.91 12.97
C ALA A 104 -16.55 5.87 14.03
N THR A 105 -15.74 6.27 15.01
CA THR A 105 -16.13 7.25 16.03
C THR A 105 -16.25 8.64 15.42
N PHE A 106 -15.30 9.05 14.57
CA PHE A 106 -15.36 10.33 13.86
C PHE A 106 -16.63 10.44 13.01
N ARG A 107 -16.94 9.39 12.24
CA ARG A 107 -18.14 9.33 11.40
C ARG A 107 -19.42 9.44 12.23
N ARG A 108 -19.55 8.66 13.30
CA ARG A 108 -20.74 8.69 14.18
C ARG A 108 -20.91 10.03 14.90
N ARG A 109 -19.79 10.62 15.35
CA ARG A 109 -19.79 11.85 16.14
C ARG A 109 -20.17 13.08 15.33
N PHE A 110 -19.73 13.14 14.07
CA PHE A 110 -19.87 14.31 13.22
C PHE A 110 -20.73 14.05 11.97
N LEU A 111 -21.60 13.04 12.01
CA LEU A 111 -22.41 12.66 10.85
C LEU A 111 -23.17 13.84 10.21
N PRO A 112 -23.85 14.71 10.98
CA PRO A 112 -24.55 15.86 10.41
C PRO A 112 -23.62 16.86 9.69
N GLU A 113 -22.45 17.13 10.26
CA GLU A 113 -21.46 18.03 9.66
C GLU A 113 -20.80 17.39 8.43
N LEU A 114 -20.53 16.08 8.49
CA LEU A 114 -19.99 15.32 7.37
C LEU A 114 -20.95 15.33 6.19
N GLU A 115 -22.26 15.12 6.40
CA GLU A 115 -23.26 15.22 5.33
C GLU A 115 -23.17 16.56 4.58
N GLN A 116 -23.05 17.67 5.31
CA GLN A 116 -22.91 18.99 4.71
C GLN A 116 -21.59 19.16 3.95
N LEU A 117 -20.48 18.71 4.52
CA LEU A 117 -19.15 18.81 3.91
C LEU A 117 -19.04 17.94 2.64
N PHE A 118 -19.58 16.73 2.66
CA PHE A 118 -19.63 15.84 1.50
C PHE A 118 -20.42 16.46 0.34
N VAL A 119 -21.56 17.08 0.63
CA VAL A 119 -22.34 17.80 -0.39
C VAL A 119 -21.53 18.95 -0.99
N GLN A 120 -20.80 19.71 -0.17
CA GLN A 120 -19.91 20.79 -0.66
C GLN A 120 -18.80 20.24 -1.56
N VAL A 121 -18.17 19.13 -1.19
CA VAL A 121 -17.16 18.44 -2.01
C VAL A 121 -17.73 18.02 -3.36
N LEU A 122 -18.93 17.44 -3.39
CA LEU A 122 -19.60 17.04 -4.65
C LEU A 122 -19.97 18.23 -5.53
N LEU A 123 -20.40 19.34 -4.93
CA LEU A 123 -20.68 20.58 -5.65
C LEU A 123 -19.40 21.18 -6.25
N LEU A 124 -18.30 21.23 -5.49
CA LEU A 124 -16.99 21.69 -5.97
C LEU A 124 -16.47 20.82 -7.12
N ALA A 125 -16.52 19.49 -6.94
CA ALA A 125 -16.11 18.54 -7.99
C ALA A 125 -16.92 18.70 -9.29
N ARG A 126 -18.21 19.05 -9.17
CA ARG A 126 -19.08 19.35 -10.31
C ARG A 126 -18.68 20.64 -11.02
N GLU A 127 -18.48 21.72 -10.28
CA GLU A 127 -18.14 23.04 -10.87
C GLU A 127 -16.77 23.02 -11.56
N MET A 128 -15.82 22.27 -11.02
CA MET A 128 -14.51 22.05 -11.64
C MET A 128 -14.57 21.15 -12.90
N LYS A 129 -15.75 20.65 -13.28
CA LYS A 129 -15.99 19.71 -14.40
C LYS A 129 -15.17 18.42 -14.30
N LEU A 130 -14.61 18.12 -13.14
CA LEU A 130 -13.78 16.94 -12.88
C LEU A 130 -14.62 15.66 -12.76
N LEU A 131 -15.94 15.78 -12.52
CA LEU A 131 -16.89 14.68 -12.68
C LEU A 131 -16.95 14.09 -14.10
N LYS A 132 -16.31 14.72 -15.10
CA LYS A 132 -16.16 14.14 -16.45
C LYS A 132 -14.90 13.29 -16.63
N LEU A 133 -13.92 13.38 -15.73
CA LEU A 133 -12.57 12.82 -15.93
C LEU A 133 -12.31 11.51 -15.20
N GLY A 134 -13.22 11.07 -14.35
CA GLY A 134 -13.17 9.75 -13.76
C GLY A 134 -14.56 9.29 -13.48
N THR A 135 -14.88 8.05 -13.86
CA THR A 135 -16.03 7.31 -13.36
C THR A 135 -15.84 7.16 -11.85
N ILE A 136 -16.12 8.21 -11.08
CA ILE A 136 -16.24 8.11 -9.63
C ILE A 136 -17.47 7.25 -9.43
N ALA A 137 -17.24 6.00 -9.06
CA ALA A 137 -18.29 5.06 -8.76
C ALA A 137 -18.88 5.43 -7.40
N LEU A 138 -19.66 6.51 -7.37
CA LEU A 138 -20.78 6.57 -6.45
C LEU A 138 -21.76 5.47 -6.88
N ASP A 139 -21.58 4.29 -6.28
CA ASP A 139 -22.51 3.17 -6.25
C ASP A 139 -23.27 2.90 -7.56
N GLY A 140 -22.61 2.32 -8.57
CA GLY A 140 -23.26 1.75 -9.77
C GLY A 140 -24.11 2.71 -10.64
N THR A 141 -24.33 3.94 -10.19
CA THR A 141 -25.08 4.98 -10.86
C THR A 141 -24.03 5.81 -11.57
N LYS A 142 -23.92 5.57 -12.88
CA LYS A 142 -23.24 6.49 -13.78
C LYS A 142 -23.90 7.85 -13.58
N LEU A 143 -23.30 8.74 -12.80
CA LEU A 143 -23.65 10.15 -12.77
C LEU A 143 -23.40 10.66 -14.19
N LYS A 144 -24.42 10.55 -15.05
CA LYS A 144 -24.41 11.12 -16.39
C LYS A 144 -24.38 12.63 -16.17
N ALA A 145 -23.19 13.19 -16.15
CA ALA A 145 -22.96 14.62 -16.26
C ALA A 145 -23.42 15.06 -17.65
N ASN A 146 -24.73 15.23 -17.82
CA ASN A 146 -25.32 15.73 -19.04
C ASN A 146 -24.92 17.21 -19.20
N ALA A 147 -23.87 17.43 -19.98
CA ALA A 147 -23.31 18.74 -20.25
C ALA A 147 -24.11 19.50 -21.32
N SER A 148 -25.42 19.64 -21.13
CA SER A 148 -26.18 20.62 -21.90
C SER A 148 -25.85 22.02 -21.36
N LYS A 149 -25.12 22.79 -22.18
CA LYS A 149 -24.73 24.20 -21.98
C LYS A 149 -25.91 25.16 -21.72
N HIS A 150 -27.16 24.68 -21.71
CA HIS A 150 -28.36 25.52 -21.65
C HIS A 150 -29.34 25.22 -20.50
N LYS A 151 -28.94 24.46 -19.48
CA LYS A 151 -29.74 24.34 -18.24
C LYS A 151 -29.09 25.11 -17.09
N ALA A 152 -29.00 26.41 -17.29
CA ALA A 152 -28.64 27.35 -16.23
C ALA A 152 -29.55 27.13 -15.01
N LEU A 153 -28.94 26.76 -13.89
CA LEU A 153 -29.02 27.54 -12.64
C LEU A 153 -30.42 28.04 -12.22
N SER A 154 -31.48 27.24 -12.35
CA SER A 154 -32.63 27.46 -11.48
C SER A 154 -32.20 27.10 -10.05
N TYR A 155 -32.33 28.03 -9.11
CA TYR A 155 -32.17 27.79 -7.68
C TYR A 155 -32.91 26.51 -7.22
N GLY A 156 -34.05 26.22 -7.84
CA GLY A 156 -34.81 24.98 -7.60
C GLY A 156 -34.10 23.71 -8.06
N HIS A 157 -33.32 23.74 -9.15
CA HIS A 157 -32.54 22.59 -9.60
C HIS A 157 -31.30 22.37 -8.72
N ALA A 158 -30.65 23.44 -8.27
CA ALA A 158 -29.56 23.35 -7.29
C ALA A 158 -30.04 22.74 -5.96
N LYS A 159 -31.19 23.19 -5.45
CA LYS A 159 -31.82 22.61 -4.25
C LYS A 159 -32.20 21.14 -4.41
N LYS A 160 -32.75 20.75 -5.56
CA LYS A 160 -33.08 19.34 -5.84
C LYS A 160 -31.84 18.47 -5.83
N LEU A 161 -30.75 18.94 -6.43
CA LEU A 161 -29.49 18.20 -6.46
C LEU A 161 -28.84 18.13 -5.07
N GLU A 162 -28.89 19.21 -4.30
CA GLU A 162 -28.42 19.22 -2.92
C GLU A 162 -29.18 18.19 -2.07
N ALA A 163 -30.52 18.14 -2.21
CA ALA A 163 -31.33 17.14 -1.53
C ALA A 163 -31.00 15.71 -1.97
N GLN A 164 -30.74 15.50 -3.26
CA GLN A 164 -30.28 14.21 -3.79
C GLN A 164 -28.93 13.80 -3.17
N PHE A 165 -27.94 14.69 -3.18
CA PHE A 165 -26.63 14.40 -2.61
C PHE A 165 -26.70 14.14 -1.10
N ARG A 166 -27.54 14.87 -0.35
CA ARG A 166 -27.77 14.59 1.06
C ARG A 166 -28.32 13.17 1.27
N ALA A 167 -29.30 12.76 0.46
CA ALA A 167 -29.85 11.40 0.55
C ALA A 167 -28.80 10.32 0.22
N GLU A 168 -27.99 10.54 -0.82
CA GLU A 168 -26.90 9.63 -1.20
C GLU A 168 -25.83 9.52 -0.11
N VAL A 169 -25.40 10.64 0.47
CA VAL A 169 -24.40 10.63 1.54
C VAL A 169 -24.93 9.92 2.79
N LYS A 170 -26.20 10.14 3.14
CA LYS A 170 -26.83 9.44 4.26
C LYS A 170 -26.86 7.92 4.03
N ALA A 171 -27.26 7.49 2.83
CA ALA A 171 -27.27 6.07 2.46
C ALA A 171 -25.86 5.44 2.51
N LEU A 172 -24.82 6.19 2.10
CA LEU A 172 -23.43 5.75 2.20
C LEU A 172 -22.98 5.61 3.66
N ALA A 173 -23.35 6.55 4.52
CA ALA A 173 -23.02 6.48 5.94
C ALA A 173 -23.67 5.29 6.62
N GLU A 174 -24.94 5.00 6.31
CA GLU A 174 -25.66 3.82 6.80
C GLU A 174 -25.01 2.52 6.32
N ARG A 175 -24.64 2.44 5.03
CA ARG A 175 -23.91 1.29 4.46
C ARG A 175 -22.55 1.10 5.13
N ALA A 176 -21.82 2.17 5.40
CA ALA A 176 -20.54 2.11 6.10
C ALA A 176 -20.70 1.57 7.52
N GLU A 177 -21.79 1.92 8.22
CA GLU A 177 -22.08 1.37 9.54
C GLU A 177 -22.43 -0.13 9.49
N SER A 178 -23.21 -0.57 8.51
CA SER A 178 -23.50 -1.99 8.30
C SER A 178 -22.23 -2.78 7.96
N ALA A 179 -21.40 -2.26 7.06
CA ALA A 179 -20.13 -2.90 6.69
C ALA A 179 -19.16 -3.02 7.87
N ASP A 180 -19.12 -2.03 8.76
CA ASP A 180 -18.31 -2.10 9.99
C ASP A 180 -18.79 -3.18 10.96
N LYS A 181 -20.11 -3.41 11.04
CA LYS A 181 -20.71 -4.49 11.85
C LYS A 181 -20.38 -5.87 11.28
N GLU A 182 -20.44 -6.03 9.96
CA GLU A 182 -20.12 -7.28 9.26
C GLU A 182 -18.62 -7.62 9.35
N ASP A 183 -17.74 -6.66 9.08
CA ASP A 183 -16.28 -6.89 9.11
C ASP A 183 -15.75 -7.12 10.54
N ALA A 184 -16.50 -6.77 11.60
CA ALA A 184 -16.15 -7.13 12.98
C ALA A 184 -16.14 -8.65 13.22
N ALA A 185 -16.85 -9.43 12.40
CA ALA A 185 -16.81 -10.89 12.44
C ALA A 185 -15.58 -11.50 11.74
N ASP A 186 -14.86 -10.71 10.93
CA ASP A 186 -13.78 -11.15 10.02
C ASP A 186 -12.37 -10.86 10.60
N GLY A 187 -12.24 -10.93 11.93
CA GLY A 187 -11.01 -10.62 12.65
C GLY A 187 -9.87 -11.59 12.32
N MET A 188 -9.02 -11.23 11.35
CA MET A 188 -7.79 -11.96 11.04
C MET A 188 -6.73 -11.78 12.13
N ASP A 189 -6.21 -12.89 12.63
CA ASP A 189 -5.10 -12.97 13.60
C ASP A 189 -3.75 -12.65 12.92
N ILE A 190 -3.23 -11.45 13.16
CA ILE A 190 -2.01 -10.91 12.54
C ILE A 190 -0.76 -11.74 12.92
N PRO A 191 -0.52 -12.11 14.19
CA PRO A 191 0.51 -13.08 14.55
C PRO A 191 0.44 -14.41 13.77
N ALA A 192 -0.76 -14.97 13.62
CA ALA A 192 -0.94 -16.19 12.83
C ALA A 192 -0.61 -15.96 11.35
N GLU A 193 -0.93 -14.79 10.78
CA GLU A 193 -0.63 -14.46 9.39
C GLU A 193 0.88 -14.24 9.14
N ILE A 194 1.60 -13.63 10.09
CA ILE A 194 3.07 -13.53 10.04
C ILE A 194 3.69 -14.93 10.11
N ALA A 195 3.24 -15.79 11.03
CA ALA A 195 3.71 -17.17 11.13
C ALA A 195 3.42 -17.97 9.85
N ARG A 196 2.23 -17.80 9.25
CA ARG A 196 1.88 -18.40 7.95
C ARG A 196 2.81 -17.93 6.83
N ARG A 197 3.22 -16.66 6.83
CA ARG A 197 4.17 -16.13 5.84
C ARG A 197 5.55 -16.77 5.99
N GLU A 198 6.06 -16.90 7.21
CA GLU A 198 7.34 -17.56 7.47
C GLU A 198 7.30 -19.03 7.03
N ALA A 199 6.22 -19.74 7.37
CA ALA A 199 5.99 -21.12 6.92
C ALA A 199 5.91 -21.22 5.39
N ARG A 200 5.24 -20.28 4.71
CA ARG A 200 5.15 -20.23 3.24
C ARG A 200 6.53 -20.03 2.59
N LEU A 201 7.37 -19.15 3.14
CA LEU A 201 8.74 -18.93 2.64
C LEU A 201 9.62 -20.19 2.81
N ALA A 202 9.53 -20.87 3.96
CA ALA A 202 10.21 -22.13 4.20
C ALA A 202 9.74 -23.22 3.21
N ALA A 203 8.43 -23.36 3.01
CA ALA A 203 7.86 -24.31 2.07
C ALA A 203 8.30 -24.04 0.61
N ILE A 204 8.39 -22.77 0.20
CA ILE A 204 8.92 -22.39 -1.12
C ILE A 204 10.40 -22.78 -1.25
N ALA A 205 11.21 -22.59 -0.20
CA ALA A 205 12.62 -22.97 -0.21
C ALA A 205 12.81 -24.49 -0.32
N GLU A 206 12.02 -25.28 0.41
CA GLU A 206 12.02 -26.74 0.31
C GLU A 206 11.54 -27.24 -1.06
N ALA A 207 10.45 -26.65 -1.58
CA ALA A 207 9.93 -26.98 -2.90
C ALA A 207 10.98 -26.70 -3.99
N LYS A 208 11.67 -25.57 -3.88
CA LYS A 208 12.78 -25.24 -4.77
C LYS A 208 13.90 -26.28 -4.69
N ALA A 209 14.36 -26.65 -3.49
CA ALA A 209 15.42 -27.65 -3.33
C ALA A 209 15.04 -29.02 -3.93
N LYS A 210 13.77 -29.44 -3.76
CA LYS A 210 13.24 -30.66 -4.37
C LYS A 210 13.19 -30.59 -5.90
N ILE A 211 12.84 -29.44 -6.47
CA ILE A 211 12.84 -29.22 -7.93
C ILE A 211 14.27 -29.25 -8.48
N GLU A 212 15.22 -28.61 -7.80
CA GLU A 212 16.64 -28.60 -8.19
C GLU A 212 17.24 -30.02 -8.14
N ALA A 213 17.04 -30.78 -7.06
CA ALA A 213 17.51 -32.16 -6.95
C ALA A 213 16.93 -33.09 -8.03
N ARG A 214 15.62 -33.01 -8.28
CA ARG A 214 14.96 -33.81 -9.35
C ARG A 214 15.49 -33.46 -10.75
N ALA A 215 15.91 -32.21 -10.96
CA ALA A 215 16.50 -31.79 -12.22
C ALA A 215 17.93 -32.28 -12.37
N GLU A 216 18.73 -32.24 -11.30
CA GLU A 216 20.10 -32.78 -11.29
C GLU A 216 20.11 -34.30 -11.56
N GLU A 217 19.17 -35.07 -10.99
CA GLU A 217 19.01 -36.50 -11.27
C GLU A 217 18.65 -36.77 -12.75
N ARG A 218 17.74 -35.98 -13.32
CA ARG A 218 17.39 -36.07 -14.76
C ARG A 218 18.58 -35.73 -15.65
N ASP A 219 19.28 -34.64 -15.35
CA ASP A 219 20.48 -34.23 -16.09
C ASP A 219 21.57 -35.30 -15.98
N ALA A 220 21.79 -35.91 -14.81
CA ALA A 220 22.79 -36.95 -14.60
C ALA A 220 22.45 -38.24 -15.36
N THR A 221 21.18 -38.66 -15.37
CA THR A 221 20.73 -39.84 -16.12
C THR A 221 20.83 -39.63 -17.63
N GLU A 222 20.44 -38.46 -18.12
CA GLU A 222 20.61 -38.07 -19.54
C GLU A 222 22.09 -38.01 -19.95
N GLN A 223 22.97 -37.49 -19.09
CA GLN A 223 24.41 -37.45 -19.32
C GLN A 223 25.03 -38.85 -19.32
N ALA A 224 24.65 -39.73 -18.38
CA ALA A 224 25.12 -41.11 -18.34
C ALA A 224 24.71 -41.89 -19.59
N ALA A 225 23.44 -41.78 -20.01
CA ALA A 225 22.94 -42.39 -21.24
C ALA A 225 23.65 -41.85 -22.50
N TYR A 226 23.99 -40.56 -22.52
CA TYR A 226 24.81 -39.97 -23.58
C TYR A 226 26.25 -40.52 -23.59
N GLN A 227 26.92 -40.57 -22.43
CA GLN A 227 28.28 -41.10 -22.31
C GLN A 227 28.34 -42.58 -22.73
N GLU A 228 27.34 -43.38 -22.38
CA GLU A 228 27.24 -44.77 -22.79
C GLU A 228 27.06 -44.91 -24.31
N LYS A 229 26.20 -44.09 -24.94
CA LYS A 229 26.05 -44.04 -26.41
C LYS A 229 27.36 -43.65 -27.10
N VAL A 230 28.10 -42.68 -26.56
CA VAL A 230 29.41 -42.25 -27.10
C VAL A 230 30.46 -43.35 -26.92
N ALA A 231 30.54 -43.98 -25.75
CA ALA A 231 31.48 -45.07 -25.46
C ALA A 231 31.21 -46.29 -26.33
N ARG A 232 29.93 -46.67 -26.52
CA ARG A 232 29.52 -47.74 -27.45
C ARG A 232 29.99 -47.46 -28.87
N ARG A 233 29.83 -46.22 -29.33
CA ARG A 233 30.29 -45.79 -30.67
C ARG A 233 31.82 -45.82 -30.81
N ARG A 234 32.57 -45.45 -29.75
CA ARG A 234 34.04 -45.56 -29.74
C ARG A 234 34.50 -47.02 -29.81
N ARG A 235 33.85 -47.93 -29.08
CA ARG A 235 34.18 -49.37 -29.09
C ARG A 235 33.89 -50.04 -30.43
N SER A 236 32.87 -49.60 -31.16
CA SER A 236 32.52 -50.15 -32.48
C SER A 236 33.25 -49.49 -33.66
N ALA A 237 34.05 -48.45 -33.42
CA ALA A 237 34.85 -47.80 -34.46
C ALA A 237 36.06 -48.66 -34.83
N ARG A 238 36.12 -49.14 -36.08
CA ARG A 238 37.31 -49.80 -36.64
C ARG A 238 38.26 -48.75 -37.23
N PRO A 239 39.59 -48.89 -37.07
CA PRO A 239 40.57 -47.86 -37.43
C PRO A 239 40.64 -47.52 -38.93
N ALA A 240 40.00 -48.30 -39.82
CA ALA A 240 40.04 -48.11 -41.27
C ALA A 240 38.68 -47.76 -41.92
N ARG A 241 37.60 -47.51 -41.16
CA ARG A 241 36.29 -47.11 -41.72
C ARG A 241 35.64 -45.99 -40.91
N SER A 242 35.07 -45.00 -41.60
CA SER A 242 34.29 -43.92 -40.99
C SER A 242 33.10 -44.49 -40.20
N PRO A 243 32.81 -43.96 -39.00
CA PRO A 243 31.76 -44.50 -38.14
C PRO A 243 30.37 -44.33 -38.78
N VAL A 244 29.63 -45.43 -38.90
CA VAL A 244 28.27 -45.47 -39.46
C VAL A 244 27.24 -45.00 -38.42
N GLY A 245 26.34 -44.09 -38.80
CA GLY A 245 25.21 -43.62 -37.98
C GLY A 245 25.31 -42.16 -37.51
N VAL A 246 24.16 -41.58 -37.12
CA VAL A 246 24.02 -40.19 -36.65
C VAL A 246 24.79 -39.98 -35.35
N THR A 247 25.57 -38.91 -35.26
CA THR A 247 26.21 -38.47 -34.01
C THR A 247 25.14 -38.25 -32.93
N PRO A 248 25.24 -38.89 -31.76
CA PRO A 248 24.32 -38.58 -30.67
C PRO A 248 24.46 -37.09 -30.34
N ASN A 249 23.34 -36.37 -30.31
CA ASN A 249 23.32 -34.98 -29.89
C ASN A 249 23.61 -34.91 -28.39
N ARG A 250 24.48 -33.99 -27.99
CA ARG A 250 24.74 -33.70 -26.58
C ARG A 250 23.43 -33.21 -25.94
N PRO A 251 23.03 -33.74 -24.78
CA PRO A 251 21.86 -33.22 -24.08
C PRO A 251 22.08 -31.73 -23.79
N LEU A 252 21.08 -30.91 -24.14
CA LEU A 252 21.03 -29.54 -23.69
C LEU A 252 20.84 -29.62 -22.19
N VAL A 253 21.79 -29.08 -21.41
CA VAL A 253 21.60 -28.96 -19.96
C VAL A 253 20.32 -28.16 -19.78
N ALA A 254 19.26 -28.81 -19.32
CA ALA A 254 18.05 -28.11 -18.95
C ALA A 254 18.45 -27.34 -17.70
N ARG A 255 19.03 -26.15 -17.89
CA ARG A 255 19.21 -25.20 -16.81
C ARG A 255 17.80 -24.97 -16.28
N VAL A 256 17.42 -25.71 -15.23
CA VAL A 256 16.45 -25.20 -14.29
C VAL A 256 17.03 -23.86 -13.91
N THR A 257 16.41 -22.81 -14.43
CA THR A 257 16.75 -21.45 -14.07
C THR A 257 16.73 -21.45 -12.56
N ARG A 258 17.91 -21.44 -11.90
CA ARG A 258 18.03 -21.43 -10.44
C ARG A 258 17.00 -20.45 -9.96
N ILE A 259 15.94 -20.94 -9.33
CA ILE A 259 14.88 -20.07 -8.83
C ILE A 259 15.61 -19.25 -7.78
N ARG A 260 15.86 -17.95 -7.98
CA ARG A 260 16.69 -17.18 -7.03
C ARG A 260 16.12 -17.34 -5.61
N SER A 261 16.95 -17.74 -4.65
CA SER A 261 16.56 -17.77 -3.24
C SER A 261 16.20 -16.34 -2.84
N ILE A 262 15.00 -16.15 -2.31
CA ILE A 262 14.63 -14.90 -1.63
C ILE A 262 15.27 -14.99 -0.25
N SER A 263 16.44 -14.39 -0.08
CA SER A 263 17.11 -14.32 1.21
C SER A 263 16.23 -13.55 2.20
N PRO A 264 15.91 -14.07 3.39
CA PRO A 264 15.31 -13.24 4.44
C PRO A 264 16.37 -12.22 4.88
N THR A 265 16.13 -10.95 4.59
CA THR A 265 17.00 -9.86 5.08
C THR A 265 17.05 -9.91 6.61
N ARG A 266 18.26 -10.04 7.16
CA ARG A 266 18.56 -9.94 8.60
C ARG A 266 18.07 -8.59 9.14
N SER A 267 16.89 -8.55 9.73
CA SER A 267 16.53 -7.52 10.70
C SER A 267 17.16 -7.90 12.05
N ARG A 268 18.39 -7.45 12.29
CA ARG A 268 18.99 -7.33 13.62
C ARG A 268 19.99 -6.17 13.62
N ALA A 269 19.51 -4.95 13.81
CA ALA A 269 20.30 -3.90 14.41
C ALA A 269 20.09 -3.99 15.92
N SER A 270 21.08 -4.53 16.62
CA SER A 270 21.12 -4.58 18.07
C SER A 270 21.27 -3.17 18.64
N CYS A 271 20.28 -2.70 19.39
CA CYS A 271 20.49 -1.64 20.38
C CYS A 271 21.41 -2.17 21.49
N ARG A 272 22.72 -1.95 21.36
CA ARG A 272 23.65 -2.03 22.50
C ARG A 272 23.76 -0.64 23.11
N SER A 273 23.18 -0.47 24.29
CA SER A 273 23.51 0.62 25.22
C SER A 273 25.00 0.54 25.61
N PRO A 274 25.75 1.66 25.62
CA PRO A 274 27.01 1.68 26.33
C PRO A 274 26.75 1.81 27.82
N ALA A 275 27.38 0.93 28.57
CA ALA A 275 27.39 0.89 30.02
C ALA A 275 28.13 2.08 30.63
N ARG A 276 27.74 2.35 31.88
CA ARG A 276 28.30 3.29 32.86
C ARG A 276 29.83 3.26 32.91
N GLY A 277 30.45 4.44 32.79
CA GLY A 277 31.80 4.72 33.26
C GLY A 277 31.74 5.75 34.37
N LEU A 278 32.07 5.33 35.59
CA LEU A 278 32.27 6.18 36.77
C LEU A 278 33.51 7.04 36.57
N ILE A 279 33.40 8.37 36.75
CA ILE A 279 34.54 9.23 37.09
C ILE A 279 34.10 10.18 38.21
N SER A 280 34.92 10.21 39.24
CA SER A 280 34.76 10.81 40.55
C SER A 280 34.74 12.34 40.57
N ALA A 281 34.11 12.86 41.62
CA ALA A 281 33.93 14.27 41.97
C ALA A 281 35.23 15.10 42.09
N THR A 282 35.13 16.37 41.73
CA THR A 282 35.75 17.49 42.47
C THR A 282 35.06 18.80 42.07
N THR A 283 34.34 19.39 43.01
CA THR A 283 33.78 20.75 42.95
C THR A 283 34.87 21.78 43.26
N PRO A 284 34.73 23.04 42.79
CA PRO A 284 34.44 24.09 43.76
C PRO A 284 33.36 25.11 43.32
N LYS A 285 32.85 25.78 44.36
CA LYS A 285 31.71 26.72 44.48
C LYS A 285 31.79 28.02 43.63
N PRO A 286 30.67 28.77 43.53
CA PRO A 286 30.43 29.80 42.52
C PRO A 286 30.95 31.19 42.94
N ARG A 287 31.26 32.04 41.95
CA ARG A 287 31.34 33.49 42.12
C ARG A 287 30.18 34.19 41.39
N LEU A 288 29.63 35.15 42.12
CA LEU A 288 28.48 35.99 41.87
C LEU A 288 28.80 37.19 40.93
N ILE A 289 27.84 37.53 40.05
CA ILE A 289 27.37 38.88 39.64
C ILE A 289 28.27 39.72 38.67
N PRO A 290 27.78 40.69 37.84
CA PRO A 290 26.41 41.10 37.45
C PRO A 290 26.11 41.17 35.92
N ARG A 291 24.81 41.35 35.64
CA ARG A 291 24.14 42.00 34.50
C ARG A 291 24.97 43.04 33.71
N VAL A 292 24.83 43.02 32.38
CA VAL A 292 24.80 44.24 31.54
C VAL A 292 23.81 44.03 30.40
N CYS A 293 22.86 44.96 30.27
CA CYS A 293 21.92 45.12 29.15
C CYS A 293 22.66 45.57 27.89
N TRP A 294 22.23 45.09 26.72
CA TRP A 294 21.85 45.87 25.52
C TRP A 294 20.90 44.99 24.70
#